data_AF-A0A2V8XWU0-F1
#
_entry.id   AF-A0A2V8XWU0-F1
#
_cell.length_a   1.000
_cell.length_b   1.000
_cell.length_c   1.000
_cell.angle_alpha   90.00
_cell.angle_beta   90.00
_cell.angle_gamma   90.00
#
_symmetry.space_group_name_H-M   'P 1'
#
loop_
_entity.id
_entity.type
_entity.pdbx_description
1 polymer ?
#
loop_
_entity_poly.entity_id
_entity_poly.type
_entity_poly.pdbx_seq_one_letter_code
_entity_poly.pdbx_strand_id
1 'polypeptide(L)'
;MVCHLIMVEQAVIKGADRLLQGPPKPRPFLKRFHIPMALVESRVIRRKSPIPLDPDLIGEKEAMLGQLRTVRERTLAFIEETRGKDLSNYHMAHPFLGTLNAYEWFQMIASHEVRHSKQMREIAGALPKSVTTLEK
;
A
#
# COMPACT_ATOMS: atom_id res chain seq x y z
N MET A 1 -4.38 -7.03 9.76
CA MET A 1 -4.43 -5.77 8.98
C MET A 1 -3.04 -5.18 8.78
N VAL A 2 -2.19 -5.09 9.82
CA VAL A 2 -0.78 -4.63 9.69
C VAL A 2 0.01 -5.53 8.73
N CYS A 3 -0.04 -6.86 8.89
CA CYS A 3 0.58 -7.82 7.95
C CYS A 3 0.20 -7.55 6.47
N HIS A 4 -1.07 -7.27 6.18
CA HIS A 4 -1.49 -6.91 4.82
C HIS A 4 -0.83 -5.62 4.30
N LEU A 5 -0.63 -4.60 5.14
CA LEU A 5 0.07 -3.37 4.75
C LEU A 5 1.54 -3.65 4.41
N ILE A 6 2.23 -4.44 5.25
CA ILE A 6 3.62 -4.88 5.03
C ILE A 6 3.74 -5.54 3.66
N MET A 7 2.87 -6.52 3.38
CA MET A 7 2.91 -7.30 2.14
C MET A 7 2.65 -6.43 0.90
N VAL A 8 1.68 -5.51 0.98
CA VAL A 8 1.38 -4.59 -0.13
C VAL A 8 2.57 -3.68 -0.39
N GLU A 9 3.11 -3.02 0.63
CA GLU A 9 4.22 -2.07 0.45
C GLU A 9 5.49 -2.78 -0.07
N GLN A 10 5.82 -3.96 0.46
CA GLN A 10 6.91 -4.79 -0.05
C GLN A 10 6.72 -5.19 -1.51
N ALA A 11 5.50 -5.60 -1.90
CA ALA A 11 5.20 -5.97 -3.27
C ALA A 11 5.35 -4.78 -4.23
N VAL A 12 4.95 -3.58 -3.82
CA VAL A 12 5.12 -2.36 -4.60
C VAL A 12 6.60 -2.04 -4.79
N ILE A 13 7.40 -2.02 -3.71
CA ILE A 13 8.82 -1.70 -3.80
C ILE A 13 9.59 -2.72 -4.62
N LYS A 14 9.35 -4.02 -4.40
CA LYS A 14 9.98 -5.07 -5.21
C LYS A 14 9.60 -4.95 -6.69
N GLY A 15 8.36 -4.55 -6.97
CA GLY A 15 7.89 -4.25 -8.32
C GLY A 15 8.62 -3.06 -8.94
N ALA A 16 8.74 -1.96 -8.18
CA ALA A 16 9.44 -0.75 -8.59
C ALA A 16 10.93 -1.00 -8.85
N ASP A 17 11.62 -1.69 -7.95
CA ASP A 17 13.03 -2.10 -8.12
C ASP A 17 13.24 -2.83 -9.44
N ARG A 18 12.43 -3.86 -9.70
CA ARG A 18 12.50 -4.64 -10.96
C ARG A 18 12.20 -3.76 -12.17
N LEU A 19 11.22 -2.87 -12.06
CA LEU A 19 10.79 -2.01 -13.14
C LEU A 19 11.88 -1.01 -13.55
N LEU A 20 12.67 -0.51 -12.58
CA LEU A 20 13.77 0.43 -12.82
C LEU A 20 15.05 -0.23 -13.38
N GLN A 21 15.16 -1.56 -13.36
CA GLN A 21 16.27 -2.29 -14.00
C GLN A 21 16.20 -2.25 -15.53
N GLY A 22 15.03 -1.97 -16.10
CA GLY A 22 14.84 -1.87 -17.55
C GLY A 22 14.69 -0.43 -18.04
N PRO A 23 14.79 -0.20 -19.37
CA PRO A 23 14.49 1.11 -19.93
C PRO A 23 12.99 1.44 -19.74
N PRO A 24 12.63 2.72 -19.52
CA PRO A 24 11.24 3.13 -19.42
C PRO A 24 10.52 2.87 -20.75
N LYS A 25 9.27 2.42 -20.68
CA LYS A 25 8.44 2.16 -21.87
C LYS A 25 7.35 3.22 -21.97
N PRO A 26 7.37 4.09 -22.98
CA PRO A 26 6.33 5.09 -23.15
C PRO A 26 4.99 4.40 -23.39
N ARG A 27 3.93 4.96 -22.80
CA ARG A 27 2.58 4.38 -22.82
C ARG A 27 1.58 5.34 -23.49
N PRO A 28 0.68 4.82 -24.35
CA PRO A 28 -0.37 5.62 -24.98
C PRO A 28 -1.24 6.35 -23.97
N PHE A 29 -1.67 7.58 -24.30
CA PHE A 29 -2.42 8.46 -23.41
C PHE A 29 -3.69 7.82 -22.84
N LEU A 30 -4.52 7.17 -23.67
CA LEU A 30 -5.76 6.50 -23.25
C LEU A 30 -5.54 5.44 -22.18
N LYS A 31 -4.37 4.82 -22.18
CA LYS A 31 -4.04 3.79 -21.22
C LYS A 31 -3.70 4.40 -19.86
N ARG A 32 -3.26 5.68 -19.78
CA ARG A 32 -2.89 6.39 -18.54
C ARG A 32 -4.05 6.67 -17.58
N PHE A 33 -5.29 6.53 -18.04
CA PHE A 33 -6.44 6.65 -17.15
C PHE A 33 -6.44 5.53 -16.11
N HIS A 34 -6.48 5.94 -14.85
CA HIS A 34 -6.63 5.06 -13.70
C HIS A 34 -7.74 5.61 -12.79
N ILE A 35 -8.21 4.76 -11.88
CA ILE A 35 -9.20 5.14 -10.88
C ILE A 35 -8.58 6.19 -9.93
N PRO A 36 -9.29 7.28 -9.58
CA PRO A 36 -8.78 8.30 -8.66
C PRO A 36 -8.42 7.73 -7.29
N MET A 37 -7.32 8.20 -6.70
CA MET A 37 -6.86 7.73 -5.38
C MET A 37 -7.87 7.99 -4.25
N ALA A 38 -8.69 9.05 -4.38
CA ALA A 38 -9.81 9.30 -3.46
C ALA A 38 -10.79 8.11 -3.37
N LEU A 39 -10.97 7.35 -4.46
CA LEU A 39 -11.82 6.14 -4.44
C LEU A 39 -11.14 4.97 -3.72
N VAL A 40 -9.81 4.88 -3.77
CA VAL A 40 -9.01 3.88 -3.02
C VAL A 40 -9.23 4.05 -1.51
N GLU A 41 -9.21 5.29 -1.05
CA GLU A 41 -9.46 5.64 0.35
C GLU A 41 -10.92 5.42 0.78
N SER A 42 -11.86 5.46 -0.17
CA SER A 42 -13.29 5.39 0.11
C SER A 42 -13.69 4.01 0.65
N ARG A 43 -14.34 3.96 1.80
CA ARG A 43 -14.76 2.70 2.44
C ARG A 43 -16.07 2.13 1.88
N VAL A 44 -16.62 2.72 0.82
CA VAL A 44 -17.92 2.37 0.22
C VAL A 44 -17.89 0.97 -0.41
N ILE A 45 -16.82 0.65 -1.15
CA ILE A 45 -16.71 -0.64 -1.84
C ILE A 45 -15.83 -1.58 -1.01
N ARG A 46 -16.38 -2.72 -0.57
CA ARG A 46 -15.60 -3.81 0.05
C ARG A 46 -14.87 -4.60 -1.03
N ARG A 47 -13.58 -4.85 -0.82
CA ARG A 47 -12.73 -5.64 -1.72
C ARG A 47 -12.01 -6.70 -0.90
N LYS A 48 -11.91 -7.92 -1.47
CA LYS A 48 -11.01 -8.96 -0.96
C LYS A 48 -9.61 -8.70 -1.50
N SER A 49 -8.59 -8.88 -0.65
CA SER A 49 -7.20 -8.79 -1.10
C SER A 49 -6.92 -9.91 -2.11
N PRO A 50 -6.25 -9.63 -3.24
CA PRO A 50 -5.75 -10.66 -4.14
C PRO A 50 -4.47 -11.32 -3.59
N ILE A 51 -3.83 -10.70 -2.59
CA ILE A 51 -2.63 -11.22 -1.93
C ILE A 51 -3.09 -12.06 -0.73
N PRO A 52 -2.82 -13.38 -0.71
CA PRO A 52 -3.10 -14.21 0.46
C PRO A 52 -2.22 -13.74 1.62
N LEU A 53 -2.73 -13.80 2.85
CA LEU A 53 -1.94 -13.43 4.03
C LEU A 53 -0.82 -14.44 4.24
N ASP A 54 0.39 -13.92 4.46
CA ASP A 54 1.54 -14.72 4.86
C ASP A 54 1.44 -15.02 6.36
N PRO A 55 1.29 -16.31 6.76
CA PRO A 55 1.18 -16.68 8.16
C PRO A 55 2.44 -16.34 8.96
N ASP A 56 3.63 -16.30 8.34
CA ASP A 56 4.89 -16.06 9.03
C ASP A 56 5.04 -14.59 9.46
N LEU A 57 4.31 -13.68 8.79
CA LEU A 57 4.23 -12.26 9.16
C LEU A 57 3.17 -11.98 10.23
N ILE A 58 2.38 -12.98 10.63
CA ILE A 58 1.37 -12.82 11.67
C ILE A 58 2.03 -13.07 13.02
N GLY A 59 2.03 -12.05 13.88
CA GLY A 59 2.62 -12.16 15.20
C GLY A 59 2.11 -11.11 16.17
N GLU A 60 2.94 -10.82 17.17
CA GLU A 60 2.68 -9.76 18.14
C GLU A 60 2.60 -8.39 17.45
N LYS A 61 1.76 -7.50 17.99
CA LYS A 61 1.40 -6.22 17.38
C LYS A 61 2.62 -5.31 17.19
N GLU A 62 3.44 -5.12 18.22
CA GLU A 62 4.64 -4.28 18.13
C GLU A 62 5.68 -4.88 17.18
N ALA A 63 5.82 -6.22 17.13
CA ALA A 63 6.67 -6.89 16.15
C ALA A 63 6.22 -6.57 14.71
N MET A 64 4.92 -6.69 14.40
CA MET A 64 4.38 -6.35 13.08
C MET A 64 4.55 -4.85 12.76
N LEU A 65 4.33 -3.96 13.72
CA LEU A 65 4.55 -2.52 13.51
C LEU A 65 6.03 -2.19 13.30
N GLY A 66 6.94 -2.90 13.98
CA GLY A 66 8.37 -2.86 13.74
C GLY A 66 8.71 -3.23 12.30
N GLN A 67 8.18 -4.34 11.81
CA GLN A 67 8.37 -4.76 10.41
C GLN A 67 7.81 -3.75 9.40
N LEU A 68 6.63 -3.18 9.67
CA LEU A 68 6.06 -2.13 8.80
C LEU A 68 6.98 -0.90 8.74
N ARG A 69 7.58 -0.50 9.86
CA ARG A 69 8.58 0.59 9.88
C ARG A 69 9.81 0.27 9.03
N THR A 70 10.35 -0.94 9.13
CA THR A 70 11.47 -1.38 8.29
C THR A 70 11.13 -1.33 6.81
N VAL A 71 9.93 -1.78 6.42
CA VAL A 71 9.48 -1.69 5.02
C VAL A 71 9.34 -0.22 4.58
N ARG A 72 8.82 0.65 5.45
CA ARG A 72 8.72 2.08 5.19
C ARG A 72 10.09 2.73 4.99
N GLU A 73 11.08 2.39 5.79
CA GLU A 73 12.45 2.89 5.62
C GLU A 73 13.01 2.50 4.25
N ARG A 74 12.78 1.27 3.79
CA ARG A 74 13.17 0.84 2.44
C ARG A 74 12.42 1.61 1.34
N THR A 75 11.12 1.87 1.50
CA THR A 75 10.34 2.72 0.59
C THR A 75 10.93 4.13 0.49
N LEU A 76 11.26 4.74 1.63
CA LEU A 76 11.85 6.08 1.67
C LEU A 76 13.25 6.11 1.05
N ALA A 77 14.08 5.10 1.34
CA ALA A 77 15.39 4.95 0.72
C ALA A 77 15.28 4.84 -0.81
N PHE A 78 14.33 4.03 -1.33
CA PHE A 78 14.08 3.93 -2.77
C PHE A 78 13.72 5.29 -3.38
N ILE A 79 12.83 6.05 -2.72
CA ILE A 79 12.44 7.39 -3.20
C ILE A 79 13.65 8.33 -3.23
N GLU A 80 14.53 8.26 -2.23
CA GLU A 80 15.76 9.05 -2.19
C GLU A 80 16.74 8.65 -3.31
N GLU A 81 17.00 7.35 -3.47
CA GLU A 81 17.85 6.76 -4.51
C GLU A 81 17.40 7.17 -5.94
N THR A 82 16.13 7.53 -6.09
CA THR A 82 15.49 7.85 -7.37
C THR A 82 15.12 9.32 -7.54
N ARG A 83 15.49 10.20 -6.59
CA ARG A 83 15.11 11.63 -6.55
C ARG A 83 15.43 12.41 -7.84
N GLY A 84 16.46 12.03 -8.58
CA GLY A 84 16.87 12.66 -9.85
C GLY A 84 16.31 12.02 -11.12
N LYS A 85 15.43 11.01 -11.02
CA LYS A 85 14.89 10.27 -12.17
C LYS A 85 13.42 10.59 -12.36
N ASP A 86 13.01 10.78 -13.63
CA ASP A 86 11.59 10.83 -13.97
C ASP A 86 10.99 9.43 -13.95
N LEU A 87 10.19 9.16 -12.92
CA LEU A 87 9.54 7.87 -12.74
C LEU A 87 8.17 7.76 -13.45
N SER A 88 7.69 8.83 -14.10
CA SER A 88 6.38 8.86 -14.77
C SER A 88 6.29 7.88 -15.94
N ASN A 89 7.42 7.50 -16.53
CA ASN A 89 7.48 6.56 -17.65
C ASN A 89 7.63 5.09 -17.20
N TYR A 90 7.76 4.84 -15.90
CA TYR A 90 7.83 3.50 -15.33
C TYR A 90 6.45 3.10 -14.83
N HIS A 91 5.88 2.06 -15.45
CA HIS A 91 4.51 1.64 -15.21
C HIS A 91 4.39 0.16 -14.82
N MET A 92 3.49 -0.15 -13.89
CA MET A 92 3.13 -1.54 -13.56
C MET A 92 1.63 -1.67 -13.27
N ALA A 93 1.07 -2.85 -13.57
CA ALA A 93 -0.37 -3.11 -13.47
C ALA A 93 -0.81 -3.32 -12.02
N HIS A 94 -1.85 -2.61 -11.60
CA HIS A 94 -2.54 -2.80 -10.32
C HIS A 94 -3.75 -3.73 -10.52
N PRO A 95 -4.02 -4.67 -9.59
CA PRO A 95 -5.12 -5.64 -9.71
C PRO A 95 -6.51 -5.03 -9.94
N PHE A 96 -6.75 -3.81 -9.45
CA PHE A 96 -8.06 -3.15 -9.50
C PHE A 96 -8.08 -1.75 -10.14
N LEU A 97 -6.93 -1.08 -10.25
CA LEU A 97 -6.88 0.36 -10.58
C LEU A 97 -6.45 0.59 -12.03
N GLY A 98 -6.20 -0.48 -12.78
CA GLY A 98 -5.56 -0.42 -14.08
C GLY A 98 -4.04 -0.32 -13.92
N THR A 99 -3.37 0.31 -14.87
CA THR A 99 -1.92 0.49 -14.80
C THR A 99 -1.60 1.82 -14.15
N LEU A 100 -0.68 1.81 -13.20
CA LEU A 100 -0.19 3.01 -12.53
C LEU A 100 1.28 3.23 -12.87
N ASN A 101 1.70 4.49 -12.96
CA ASN A 101 3.12 4.84 -12.95
C ASN A 101 3.70 4.73 -11.52
N ALA A 102 5.02 4.81 -11.38
CA ALA A 102 5.69 4.62 -10.10
C ALA A 102 5.22 5.63 -9.02
N TYR A 103 5.00 6.91 -9.39
CA TYR A 103 4.49 7.92 -8.45
C TYR A 103 3.08 7.60 -7.98
N GLU A 104 2.21 7.17 -8.88
CA GLU A 104 0.86 6.72 -8.56
C GLU A 104 0.87 5.48 -7.65
N TRP A 105 1.83 4.58 -7.80
CA TRP A 105 2.02 3.46 -6.87
C TRP A 105 2.41 3.91 -5.46
N PHE A 106 3.28 4.93 -5.33
CA PHE A 106 3.60 5.52 -4.02
C PHE A 106 2.40 6.22 -3.39
N GLN A 107 1.62 6.94 -4.21
CA GLN A 107 0.37 7.52 -3.73
C GLN A 107 -0.64 6.44 -3.30
N MET A 108 -0.69 5.32 -4.02
CA MET A 108 -1.55 4.18 -3.68
C MET A 108 -1.17 3.61 -2.30
N ILE A 109 0.12 3.45 -1.98
CA ILE A 109 0.56 3.02 -0.64
C ILE A 109 -0.07 3.93 0.44
N ALA A 110 0.11 5.25 0.31
CA ALA A 110 -0.42 6.21 1.28
C ALA A 110 -1.97 6.14 1.40
N SER A 111 -2.68 6.16 0.27
CA SER A 111 -4.15 6.08 0.27
C SER A 111 -4.66 4.74 0.81
N HIS A 112 -3.93 3.65 0.59
CA HIS A 112 -4.25 2.32 1.12
C HIS A 112 -4.08 2.25 2.65
N GLU A 113 -3.05 2.88 3.20
CA GLU A 113 -2.90 3.03 4.65
C GLU A 113 -4.04 3.85 5.26
N VAL A 114 -4.37 5.00 4.65
CA VAL A 114 -5.49 5.84 5.10
C VAL A 114 -6.80 5.05 5.12
N ARG A 115 -7.05 4.24 4.08
CA ARG A 115 -8.21 3.33 4.02
C ARG A 115 -8.23 2.37 5.21
N HIS A 116 -7.10 1.75 5.55
CA HIS A 116 -7.03 0.80 6.66
C HIS A 116 -7.07 1.47 8.04
N SER A 117 -6.56 2.69 8.19
CA SER A 117 -6.77 3.50 9.38
C SER A 117 -8.25 3.82 9.59
N LYS A 118 -8.99 4.17 8.53
CA LYS A 118 -10.44 4.36 8.59
C LYS A 118 -11.15 3.07 9.02
N GLN A 119 -10.74 1.92 8.45
CA GLN A 119 -11.26 0.61 8.85
C GLN A 119 -11.03 0.28 10.33
N MET A 120 -9.85 0.59 10.88
CA MET A 120 -9.60 0.38 12.32
C MET A 120 -10.56 1.20 13.18
N ARG A 121 -10.78 2.47 12.83
CA ARG A 121 -11.70 3.33 13.56
C ARG A 121 -13.15 2.84 13.49
N GLU A 122 -13.59 2.36 12.32
CA GLU A 122 -14.90 1.71 12.15
C GLU A 122 -15.05 0.52 13.10
N ILE A 123 -14.05 -0.37 13.13
CA ILE A 123 -14.06 -1.56 14.00
C ILE A 123 -14.06 -1.15 15.47
N ALA A 124 -13.18 -0.22 15.87
CA ALA A 124 -13.09 0.25 17.25
C ALA A 124 -14.39 0.88 17.74
N GLY A 125 -15.07 1.68 16.90
CA GLY A 125 -16.37 2.27 17.23
C GLY A 125 -17.51 1.25 17.32
N ALA A 126 -17.38 0.09 16.67
CA ALA A 126 -18.36 -0.99 16.71
C ALA A 126 -18.13 -2.01 17.84
N LEU A 127 -16.98 -1.95 18.53
CA LEU A 127 -16.69 -2.86 19.64
C LEU A 127 -17.54 -2.51 20.89
N PRO A 128 -18.07 -3.51 21.62
CA PRO A 128 -18.82 -3.28 22.85
C PRO A 128 -17.96 -2.60 23.93
N LYS A 129 -18.53 -1.61 24.63
CA LYS A 129 -17.85 -0.84 25.70
C LYS A 129 -17.40 -1.69 26.91
N SER A 130 -17.90 -2.92 27.05
CA SER A 130 -17.54 -3.83 28.15
C SER A 130 -16.10 -4.35 28.08
N VAL A 131 -15.40 -4.19 26.95
CA VAL A 131 -13.98 -4.54 26.81
C VAL A 131 -13.05 -3.39 27.22
N THR A 132 -13.58 -2.18 27.43
CA THR A 132 -12.77 -0.97 27.72
C THR A 132 -12.41 -0.81 29.20
N THR A 133 -12.81 -1.75 30.08
CA THR A 133 -12.67 -1.62 31.55
C THR A 133 -11.70 -2.63 32.18
N LEU A 134 -10.99 -3.46 31.41
CA LEU A 134 -10.09 -4.49 31.97
C LEU A 134 -8.62 -4.07 32.11
N GLU A 135 -8.29 -2.79 31.90
CA GLU A 135 -6.94 -2.26 32.20
C GLU A 135 -7.04 -0.95 33.00
N LYS A 136 -7.46 -1.06 34.26
CA LYS A 136 -7.10 -0.10 35.31
C LYS A 136 -6.46 -0.84 36.47
#